data_AF-A0A923DDN8-F1
#
_entry.id   AF-A0A923DDN8-F1
#
_cell.length_a   1.000
_cell.length_b   1.000
_cell.length_c   1.000
_cell.angle_alpha   90.00
_cell.angle_beta   90.00
_cell.angle_gamma   90.00
#
_symmetry.space_group_name_H-M   'P 1'
#
loop_
_entity.id
_entity.type
_entity.pdbx_description
1 polymer ?
#
loop_
_entity_poly.entity_id
_entity_poly.type
_entity_poly.pdbx_seq_one_letter_code
_entity_poly.pdbx_strand_id
1 'polypeptide(L)'
;MYAIVEIAGQQMKVEKGRKIYVHRLENAEGETVVFDKVLLVDDEGAVKVGTPVVDGASVTATVVEHIKGDKVLVFKKRRRKGYQKMNGHRQFLTKIQIEEVIG
;
A
#
# COMPACT_ATOMS: atom_id res chain seq x y z
N MET A 1 1.70 -13.22 -14.21
CA MET A 1 0.59 -13.12 -13.25
C MET A 1 0.69 -11.84 -12.40
N TYR A 2 -0.32 -10.98 -12.42
CA TYR A 2 -0.43 -9.82 -11.51
C TYR A 2 -1.84 -9.71 -10.95
N ALA A 3 -1.98 -9.04 -9.80
CA ALA A 3 -3.27 -8.73 -9.22
C ALA A 3 -3.41 -7.23 -8.91
N ILE A 4 -4.64 -6.74 -8.85
CA ILE A 4 -4.97 -5.45 -8.27
C ILE A 4 -5.64 -5.73 -6.92
N VAL A 5 -5.00 -5.26 -5.85
CA VAL A 5 -5.43 -5.50 -4.47
C VAL A 5 -5.66 -4.17 -3.76
N GLU A 6 -6.69 -4.13 -2.91
CA GLU A 6 -6.92 -3.00 -2.02
C GLU A 6 -6.15 -3.20 -0.71
N ILE A 7 -5.15 -2.34 -0.48
CA ILE A 7 -4.36 -2.35 0.75
C ILE A 7 -4.51 -0.99 1.43
N ALA A 8 -5.00 -1.02 2.68
CA ALA A 8 -5.16 0.18 3.52
C ALA A 8 -5.87 1.36 2.79
N GLY A 9 -6.92 1.04 2.02
CA GLY A 9 -7.76 2.02 1.32
C GLY A 9 -7.19 2.53 -0.02
N GLN A 10 -6.11 1.94 -0.54
CA GLN A 10 -5.57 2.24 -1.86
C GLN A 10 -5.44 0.98 -2.71
N GLN A 11 -5.70 1.10 -4.01
CA GLN A 11 -5.51 0.02 -4.96
C GLN A 11 -4.08 0.01 -5.49
N MET A 12 -3.45 -1.15 -5.46
CA MET A 12 -2.06 -1.35 -5.88
C MET A 12 -2.00 -2.52 -6.85
N LYS A 13 -1.22 -2.35 -7.94
CA LYS A 13 -0.84 -3.46 -8.80
C LYS A 13 0.30 -4.23 -8.12
N VAL A 14 0.09 -5.51 -7.89
CA VAL A 14 1.01 -6.40 -7.20
C VAL A 14 1.41 -7.58 -8.08
N GLU A 15 2.67 -7.97 -7.94
CA GLU A 15 3.31 -9.08 -8.66
C GLU A 15 4.17 -9.83 -7.65
N LYS A 16 4.29 -11.15 -7.83
CA LYS A 16 5.11 -12.01 -6.96
C LYS A 16 6.55 -11.51 -6.90
N GLY A 17 7.13 -11.44 -5.70
CA GLY A 17 8.50 -10.99 -5.43
C GLY A 17 8.68 -9.47 -5.41
N ARG A 18 7.65 -8.67 -5.75
CA ARG A 18 7.75 -7.21 -5.75
C ARG A 18 7.69 -6.65 -4.34
N LYS A 19 8.52 -5.63 -4.07
CA LYS A 19 8.44 -4.82 -2.85
C LYS A 19 7.66 -3.54 -3.12
N ILE A 20 6.68 -3.24 -2.27
CA ILE A 20 5.85 -2.03 -2.39
C ILE A 20 5.76 -1.31 -1.04
N TYR A 21 5.50 -0.01 -1.10
CA TYR A 21 5.23 0.81 0.07
C TYR A 21 3.74 1.04 0.18
N VAL A 22 3.21 0.77 1.36
CA VAL A 22 1.79 0.97 1.70
C VAL A 22 1.69 1.85 2.93
N HIS A 23 0.46 2.28 3.25
CA HIS A 23 0.18 2.98 4.51
C HIS A 23 0.58 2.11 5.71
N ARG A 24 0.71 2.75 6.87
CA ARG A 24 1.13 2.07 8.09
C ARG A 24 0.20 0.90 8.42
N LEU A 25 0.78 -0.29 8.50
CA LEU A 25 0.15 -1.50 9.03
C LEU A 25 0.50 -1.67 10.52
N GLU A 26 -0.37 -2.35 11.27
CA GLU A 26 -0.20 -2.64 12.69
C GLU A 26 0.63 -3.91 12.95
N ASN A 27 0.75 -4.79 11.95
CA ASN A 27 1.55 -6.02 12.00
C ASN A 27 3.04 -5.73 12.24
N ALA A 28 3.73 -6.66 12.89
CA ALA A 28 5.15 -6.55 13.20
C ALA A 28 6.04 -6.81 11.97
N GLU A 29 7.31 -6.39 12.05
CA GLU A 29 8.30 -6.70 11.02
C GLU A 29 8.56 -8.22 10.97
N GLY A 30 8.60 -8.79 9.77
CA GLY A 30 8.70 -10.22 9.52
C GLY A 30 7.37 -10.98 9.56
N GLU A 31 6.27 -10.33 9.94
CA GLU A 31 4.95 -10.97 9.98
C GLU A 31 4.34 -11.08 8.58
N THR A 32 3.65 -12.19 8.33
CA THR A 32 2.91 -12.42 7.11
C THR A 32 1.51 -11.80 7.21
N VAL A 33 1.10 -11.08 6.18
CA VAL A 33 -0.19 -10.42 6.04
C VAL A 33 -0.88 -10.95 4.80
N VAL A 34 -2.14 -11.33 4.93
CA VAL A 34 -2.98 -11.80 3.83
C VAL A 34 -4.00 -10.72 3.48
N PHE A 35 -4.14 -10.45 2.18
CA PHE A 35 -5.11 -9.50 1.65
C PHE A 35 -6.15 -10.22 0.79
N ASP A 36 -7.37 -10.31 1.30
CA ASP A 36 -8.48 -10.99 0.63
C ASP A 36 -9.21 -10.10 -0.39
N LYS A 37 -9.01 -8.78 -0.32
CA LYS A 37 -9.67 -7.81 -1.21
C LYS A 37 -8.93 -7.68 -2.54
N VAL A 38 -8.99 -8.74 -3.33
CA VAL A 38 -8.46 -8.75 -4.70
C VAL A 38 -9.56 -8.37 -5.68
N LEU A 39 -9.30 -7.33 -6.47
CA LEU A 39 -10.28 -6.74 -7.40
C LEU A 39 -10.12 -7.30 -8.82
N LEU A 40 -8.89 -7.67 -9.19
CA LEU A 40 -8.56 -8.20 -10.50
C LEU A 40 -7.37 -9.14 -10.38
N VAL A 41 -7.42 -10.26 -11.08
CA VAL A 41 -6.28 -11.15 -11.31
C VAL A 41 -6.09 -11.33 -12.81
N ASP A 42 -4.88 -11.11 -13.28
CA ASP A 42 -4.45 -11.42 -14.64
C ASP A 42 -3.45 -12.57 -14.59
N ASP A 43 -3.83 -13.69 -15.20
CA ASP A 43 -2.97 -14.85 -15.38
C ASP A 43 -2.70 -15.08 -16.88
N GLU A 44 -1.65 -14.43 -17.38
CA GLU A 44 -1.09 -14.62 -18.73
C GLU A 44 -2.14 -14.54 -19.85
N GLY A 45 -3.06 -13.57 -19.74
CA GLY A 45 -4.12 -13.30 -20.72
C GLY A 45 -5.52 -13.72 -20.28
N ALA A 46 -5.66 -14.55 -19.24
CA ALA A 46 -6.93 -14.81 -18.60
C ALA A 46 -7.18 -13.79 -17.48
N VAL A 47 -7.99 -12.76 -17.77
CA VAL A 47 -8.32 -11.69 -16.81
C VAL A 47 -9.61 -12.02 -16.07
N LYS A 48 -9.53 -12.20 -14.76
CA LYS A 48 -10.69 -12.28 -13.86
C LYS A 48 -10.92 -10.92 -13.21
N VAL A 49 -12.09 -10.34 -13.43
CA VAL A 49 -12.50 -9.07 -12.81
C VAL A 49 -13.59 -9.35 -11.79
N GLY A 50 -13.39 -8.87 -10.56
CA GLY A 50 -14.32 -9.07 -9.46
C GLY A 50 -15.52 -8.12 -9.52
N THR A 51 -16.64 -8.56 -8.96
CA THR A 51 -17.84 -7.73 -8.71
C THR A 51 -18.37 -8.01 -7.30
N PRO A 52 -17.86 -7.39 -6.23
CA PRO A 52 -16.81 -6.36 -6.14
C PRO A 52 -15.38 -6.90 -5.94
N VAL A 53 -15.22 -8.16 -5.56
CA VAL A 53 -13.94 -8.87 -5.38
C VAL A 53 -13.93 -10.15 -6.21
N VAL A 54 -12.76 -10.71 -6.47
CA VAL A 54 -12.60 -12.02 -7.12
C VAL A 54 -12.69 -13.10 -6.04
N ASP A 55 -13.72 -13.95 -6.12
CA ASP A 55 -13.95 -14.99 -5.12
C ASP A 55 -12.78 -15.99 -5.08
N GLY A 56 -12.25 -16.26 -3.88
CA GLY A 56 -11.15 -17.19 -3.65
C GLY A 56 -9.75 -16.63 -3.97
N ALA A 57 -9.66 -15.39 -4.45
CA ALA A 57 -8.38 -14.73 -4.68
C ALA A 57 -7.84 -14.11 -3.39
N SER A 58 -6.55 -14.28 -3.13
CA SER A 58 -5.86 -13.67 -1.99
C SER A 58 -4.42 -13.34 -2.34
N VAL A 59 -3.87 -12.31 -1.72
CA VAL A 59 -2.46 -11.92 -1.87
C VAL A 59 -1.76 -12.05 -0.53
N THR A 60 -0.74 -12.89 -0.47
CA THR A 60 0.10 -13.07 0.71
C THR A 60 1.35 -12.21 0.59
N ALA A 61 1.64 -11.42 1.62
CA ALA A 61 2.80 -10.56 1.69
C ALA A 61 3.48 -10.62 3.05
N THR A 62 4.76 -10.32 3.11
CA THR A 62 5.52 -10.23 4.37
C THR A 62 5.90 -8.78 4.64
N VAL A 63 5.74 -8.33 5.88
CA VAL A 63 6.20 -7.01 6.32
C VAL A 63 7.73 -7.03 6.40
N VAL A 64 8.38 -6.22 5.57
CA VAL A 64 9.85 -6.12 5.56
C VAL A 64 10.32 -5.17 6.64
N GLU A 65 9.78 -3.95 6.64
CA GLU A 65 10.22 -2.90 7.55
C GLU A 65 9.20 -1.77 7.64
N HIS A 66 9.33 -1.00 8.71
CA HIS A 66 8.52 0.16 9.01
C HIS A 66 9.30 1.46 8.90
N ILE A 67 8.94 2.29 7.91
CA ILE A 67 9.71 3.50 7.62
C ILE A 67 8.89 4.79 7.77
N LYS A 68 9.60 5.90 7.90
CA LYS A 68 9.04 7.25 7.76
C LYS A 68 9.48 7.81 6.42
N GLY A 69 8.53 8.22 5.59
CA GLY A 69 8.81 8.91 4.33
C GLY A 69 9.57 10.22 4.53
N ASP A 70 9.86 10.86 3.41
CA ASP A 70 10.59 12.13 3.41
C ASP A 70 9.83 13.23 4.16
N LYS A 71 10.60 14.15 4.74
CA LYS A 71 10.04 15.25 5.51
C LYS A 71 9.48 16.30 4.56
N VAL A 72 8.16 16.48 4.61
CA VAL A 72 7.46 17.55 3.89
C VAL A 72 7.33 18.76 4.83
N LEU A 73 7.63 19.94 4.33
CA LEU A 73 7.53 21.19 5.08
C LEU A 73 6.21 21.88 4.74
N VAL A 74 5.32 21.97 5.73
CA VAL A 74 4.05 22.68 5.64
C VAL A 74 4.24 24.10 6.15
N PHE A 75 4.42 25.02 5.21
CA PHE A 75 4.54 26.44 5.48
C PHE A 75 3.22 27.17 5.23
N LYS A 76 2.77 27.96 6.20
CA LYS A 76 1.56 28.80 6.10
C LYS A 76 1.94 30.24 6.40
N LYS A 77 1.56 31.19 5.52
CA LYS A 77 1.81 32.63 5.71
C LYS A 77 0.61 33.44 5.26
N ARG A 78 0.26 34.50 6.00
CA ARG A 78 -0.72 35.51 5.59
C ARG A 78 -0.02 36.85 5.43
N ARG A 79 -0.03 37.40 4.21
CA ARG A 79 0.62 38.67 3.88
C ARG A 79 0.05 39.82 4.73
N ARG A 80 0.91 40.73 5.23
CA ARG A 80 0.56 41.93 6.03
C ARG A 80 -0.17 41.65 7.36
N LYS A 81 -0.23 40.40 7.83
CA LYS A 81 -0.89 40.04 9.10
C LYS A 81 0.07 39.51 10.17
N GLY A 82 1.38 39.55 9.93
CA GLY A 82 2.40 38.98 10.83
C GLY A 82 2.35 37.44 10.98
N TYR A 83 1.29 36.78 10.53
CA TYR A 83 1.11 35.34 10.63
C TYR A 83 2.03 34.57 9.66
N GLN A 84 2.89 33.74 10.24
CA GLN A 84 3.66 32.70 9.56
C GLN A 84 3.87 31.51 10.48
N LYS A 85 3.76 30.29 9.96
CA LYS A 85 3.98 29.02 10.69
C LYS A 85 4.63 28.01 9.76
N MET A 86 5.58 27.24 10.29
CA MET A 86 6.27 26.19 9.57
C MET A 86 6.29 24.91 10.41
N ASN A 87 5.72 23.83 9.88
CA ASN A 87 5.72 22.52 10.52
C ASN A 87 6.30 21.48 9.56
N GLY A 88 7.03 20.49 10.09
CA GLY A 88 7.41 19.30 9.32
C GLY A 88 6.39 18.18 9.50
N HIS A 89 6.12 17.43 8.44
CA HIS A 89 5.37 16.17 8.47
C HIS A 89 6.20 15.05 7.87
N ARG A 90 6.13 13.85 8.44
CA ARG A 90 6.70 12.63 7.86
C ARG A 90 5.63 11.55 7.90
N GLN A 91 5.29 10.99 6.75
CA GLN A 91 4.28 9.94 6.67
C GLN A 91 4.86 8.61 7.15
N PHE A 92 4.12 7.88 7.99
CA PHE A 92 4.46 6.51 8.34
C PHE A 92 4.03 5.57 7.22
N LEU A 93 4.96 4.71 6.79
CA LEU A 93 4.75 3.74 5.74
C LEU A 93 5.22 2.37 6.21
N THR A 94 4.66 1.33 5.61
CA THR A 94 5.13 -0.05 5.77
C THR A 94 5.60 -0.55 4.42
N LYS A 95 6.79 -1.14 4.38
CA LYS A 95 7.30 -1.83 3.20
C LYS A 95 6.90 -3.29 3.29
N ILE A 96 6.22 -3.78 2.28
CA ILE A 96 5.81 -5.17 2.19
C ILE A 96 6.44 -5.82 0.96
N GLN A 97 6.72 -7.11 1.06
CA GLN A 97 7.15 -7.95 -0.04
C GLN A 97 6.03 -8.92 -0.38
N ILE A 98 5.61 -8.96 -1.64
CA ILE A 98 4.57 -9.87 -2.11
C ILE A 98 5.19 -11.26 -2.29
N GLU A 99 4.69 -12.25 -1.56
CA GLU A 99 5.19 -13.63 -1.62
C GLU A 99 4.39 -14.46 -2.62
N GLU A 100 3.06 -14.32 -2.60
CA GLU A 100 2.17 -15.14 -3.42
C GLU A 100 0.91 -14.38 -3.82
N VAL A 101 0.43 -14.69 -5.02
CA VAL A 101 -0.86 -14.23 -5.54
C VAL A 101 -1.65 -15.49 -5.86
N ILE A 102 -2.75 -15.68 -5.15
CA ILE A 102 -3.74 -16.74 -5.35
C ILE A 102 -4.92 -16.10 -6.09
N GLY A 103 -5.44 -16.74 -7.14
CA GLY A 103 -6.50 -16.17 -7.99
C GLY A 103 -7.41 -17.18 -8.63
#